data_AF-A0A2P6N7M8-F1
#
_entry.id   AF-A0A2P6N7M8-F1
#
_cell.length_a   1.000
_cell.length_b   1.000
_cell.length_c   1.000
_cell.angle_alpha   90.00
_cell.angle_beta   90.00
_cell.angle_gamma   90.00
#
_symmetry.space_group_name_H-M   'P 1'
#
loop_
_entity.id
_entity.type
_entity.pdbx_description
1 polymer ?
#
loop_
_entity_poly.entity_id
_entity_poly.type
_entity_poly.pdbx_seq_one_letter_code
_entity_poly.pdbx_strand_id
1 'polypeptide(L)'
;MSKRAAFTLATSYVIGSVAFIGGSILFHPHFSVDDTLFKLGVSLFIVGSVLFLLPALYEWHANFLGLLSYHATPNYNPVSDYDLPSDYILRNHGVNITRSTISVLNGILFTIGSIAYWPTFERVGVVTGNWLFRMGSSFTLLSCIWAFSRTFSQSHHTRGMRQLLRIFFFQFILGAIGFLDT
;
A
#
# COMPACT_ATOMS: atom_id res chain seq x y z
N MET A 1 11.95 15.82 2.41
CA MET A 1 10.52 16.05 2.11
C MET A 1 10.03 17.27 2.89
N SER A 2 9.25 18.17 2.30
CA SER A 2 8.70 19.32 3.03
C SER A 2 7.62 18.86 4.02
N LYS A 3 7.46 19.55 5.16
CA LYS A 3 6.40 19.24 6.14
C LYS A 3 5.00 19.25 5.52
N ARG A 4 4.78 20.14 4.54
CA ARG A 4 3.53 20.23 3.78
C ARG A 4 3.26 18.97 2.96
N ALA A 5 4.25 18.48 2.21
CA ALA A 5 4.12 17.24 1.46
C ALA A 5 3.81 16.05 2.38
N ALA A 6 4.53 15.93 3.51
CA ALA A 6 4.27 14.89 4.50
C ALA A 6 2.81 14.87 4.99
N PHE A 7 2.29 16.06 5.33
CA PHE A 7 0.92 16.23 5.78
C PHE A 7 -0.10 15.88 4.69
N THR A 8 0.13 16.31 3.44
CA THR A 8 -0.74 15.97 2.31
C THR A 8 -0.78 14.46 2.07
N LEU A 9 0.37 13.78 2.06
CA LEU A 9 0.43 12.32 1.87
C LEU A 9 -0.32 11.60 2.98
N ALA A 10 -0.08 11.96 4.24
CA ALA A 10 -0.77 11.38 5.39
C ALA A 10 -2.28 11.58 5.32
N THR A 11 -2.72 12.78 4.91
CA THR A 11 -4.15 13.10 4.74
C THR A 11 -4.77 12.25 3.64
N SER A 12 -4.10 12.08 2.50
CA SER A 12 -4.57 11.21 1.42
C SER A 12 -4.74 9.76 1.88
N TYR A 13 -3.79 9.23 2.67
CA TYR A 13 -3.93 7.90 3.26
C TYR A 13 -5.14 7.80 4.18
N VAL A 14 -5.36 8.77 5.08
CA VAL A 14 -6.51 8.74 6.00
C VAL A 14 -7.84 8.80 5.24
N ILE A 15 -7.99 9.73 4.29
CA ILE A 15 -9.21 9.86 3.48
C ILE A 15 -9.43 8.59 2.64
N GLY A 16 -8.35 8.06 2.04
CA GLY A 16 -8.39 6.81 1.29
C GLY A 16 -8.85 5.62 2.15
N SER A 17 -8.37 5.51 3.39
CA SER A 17 -8.82 4.49 4.35
C SER A 17 -10.30 4.61 4.69
N VAL A 18 -10.78 5.83 4.94
CA VAL A 18 -12.21 6.07 5.21
C VAL A 18 -13.06 5.68 4.00
N ALA A 19 -12.65 6.05 2.79
CA ALA A 19 -13.33 5.66 1.56
C ALA A 19 -13.37 4.13 1.38
N PHE A 20 -12.25 3.44 1.63
CA PHE A 20 -12.19 1.98 1.58
C PHE A 20 -13.12 1.31 2.59
N ILE A 21 -13.14 1.78 3.84
CA ILE A 21 -14.04 1.25 4.87
C ILE A 21 -15.50 1.44 4.45
N GLY A 22 -15.86 2.63 3.96
CA GLY A 22 -17.20 2.90 3.44
C GLY A 22 -17.57 2.00 2.26
N GLY A 23 -16.65 1.83 1.30
CA GLY A 23 -16.82 0.92 0.16
C GLY A 23 -17.03 -0.52 0.61
N SER A 24 -16.23 -1.01 1.56
CA SER A 24 -16.36 -2.36 2.12
C SER A 24 -17.70 -2.59 2.81
N ILE A 25 -18.22 -1.60 3.54
CA ILE A 25 -19.55 -1.69 4.15
C ILE A 25 -20.62 -1.81 3.08
N LEU A 26 -20.58 -0.99 2.03
CA LEU A 26 -21.59 -1.01 0.95
C LEU A 26 -21.52 -2.29 0.08
N PHE A 27 -20.38 -2.97 0.05
CA PHE A 27 -20.23 -4.28 -0.59
C PHE A 27 -20.75 -5.45 0.24
N HIS A 28 -21.22 -5.22 1.47
CA HIS A 28 -21.84 -6.28 2.27
C HIS A 28 -23.12 -6.80 1.56
N PRO A 29 -23.38 -8.13 1.55
CA PRO A 29 -24.51 -8.73 0.82
C PRO A 29 -25.88 -8.11 1.12
N HIS A 30 -26.06 -7.55 2.31
CA HIS A 30 -27.30 -6.85 2.69
C HIS A 30 -27.51 -5.52 1.92
N PHE A 31 -26.44 -4.77 1.64
CA PHE A 31 -26.52 -3.46 0.99
C PHE A 31 -26.30 -3.54 -0.52
N SER A 32 -25.53 -4.52 -0.99
CA SER A 32 -25.17 -4.68 -2.41
C SER A 32 -26.34 -5.11 -3.31
N VAL A 33 -27.51 -5.43 -2.74
CA VAL A 33 -28.74 -5.71 -3.51
C VAL A 33 -29.29 -4.44 -4.17
N ASP A 34 -29.04 -3.27 -3.56
CA ASP A 34 -29.39 -1.98 -4.15
C ASP A 34 -28.27 -1.52 -5.11
N ASP A 35 -28.60 -1.38 -6.39
CA ASP A 35 -27.66 -0.97 -7.45
C ASP A 35 -27.04 0.42 -7.18
N THR A 36 -27.78 1.33 -6.54
CA THR A 36 -27.28 2.66 -6.17
C THR A 36 -26.21 2.56 -5.09
N LEU A 37 -26.47 1.77 -4.04
CA LEU A 37 -25.51 1.55 -2.96
C LEU A 37 -24.29 0.76 -3.45
N PHE A 38 -24.49 -0.22 -4.33
CA PHE A 38 -23.40 -0.96 -4.97
C PHE A 38 -22.49 -0.01 -5.78
N LYS A 39 -23.06 0.82 -6.66
CA LYS A 39 -22.32 1.82 -7.45
C LYS A 39 -21.58 2.83 -6.57
N LEU A 40 -22.20 3.26 -5.47
CA LEU A 40 -21.55 4.13 -4.49
C LEU A 40 -20.35 3.42 -3.84
N GLY A 41 -20.51 2.15 -3.46
CA GLY A 41 -19.42 1.33 -2.93
C GLY A 41 -18.24 1.20 -3.89
N VAL A 42 -18.53 0.93 -5.18
CA VAL A 42 -17.50 0.86 -6.23
C VAL A 42 -16.79 2.20 -6.38
N SER A 43 -17.54 3.30 -6.39
CA SER A 43 -16.99 4.65 -6.50
C SER A 43 -16.06 4.98 -5.33
N LEU A 44 -16.45 4.62 -4.11
CA LEU A 44 -15.61 4.79 -2.92
C LEU A 44 -14.31 3.99 -3.01
N PHE A 45 -14.35 2.75 -3.51
CA PHE A 45 -13.13 1.96 -3.73
C PHE A 45 -12.23 2.56 -4.82
N ILE A 46 -12.78 3.08 -5.91
CA ILE A 46 -12.00 3.77 -6.95
C ILE A 46 -11.30 5.00 -6.35
N VAL A 47 -12.05 5.88 -5.67
CA VAL A 47 -11.50 7.09 -5.06
C VAL A 47 -10.45 6.74 -4.00
N GLY A 48 -10.74 5.78 -3.12
CA GLY A 48 -9.81 5.32 -2.11
C GLY A 48 -8.52 4.76 -2.72
N SER A 49 -8.62 3.98 -3.80
CA SER A 49 -7.47 3.38 -4.47
C SER A 49 -6.57 4.42 -5.11
N VAL A 50 -7.16 5.43 -5.76
CA VAL A 50 -6.42 6.57 -6.32
C VAL A 50 -5.72 7.37 -5.22
N LEU A 51 -6.40 7.62 -4.09
CA LEU A 51 -5.82 8.32 -2.94
C LEU A 51 -4.67 7.56 -2.28
N PHE A 52 -4.62 6.23 -2.41
CA PHE A 52 -3.45 5.43 -2.01
C PHE A 52 -2.35 5.38 -3.06
N LEU A 53 -2.72 5.37 -4.35
CA LEU A 53 -1.77 5.29 -5.45
C LEU A 53 -0.95 6.58 -5.60
N LEU A 54 -1.57 7.76 -5.49
CA LEU A 54 -0.87 9.03 -5.70
C LEU A 54 0.28 9.26 -4.69
N PRO A 55 0.09 9.07 -3.37
CA PRO A 55 1.20 9.12 -2.41
C PRO A 55 2.29 8.10 -2.69
N ALA A 56 1.92 6.86 -3.07
CA ALA A 56 2.88 5.81 -3.38
C ALA A 56 3.75 6.19 -4.59
N LEU A 57 3.15 6.76 -5.64
CA LEU A 57 3.88 7.27 -6.81
C LEU A 57 4.82 8.42 -6.43
N TYR A 58 4.37 9.34 -5.58
CA TYR A 58 5.20 10.44 -5.10
C TYR A 58 6.42 9.93 -4.31
N GLU A 59 6.22 9.01 -3.36
CA GLU A 59 7.31 8.39 -2.59
C GLU A 59 8.26 7.64 -3.51
N TRP A 60 7.74 6.85 -4.45
CA TRP A 60 8.55 6.11 -5.41
C TRP A 60 9.41 7.04 -6.26
N HIS A 61 8.82 8.09 -6.82
CA HIS A 61 9.52 9.07 -7.64
C HIS A 61 10.60 9.81 -6.84
N ALA A 62 10.30 10.25 -5.62
CA ALA A 62 11.28 10.90 -4.75
C ALA A 62 12.46 9.99 -4.39
N ASN A 63 12.19 8.71 -4.08
CA ASN A 63 13.23 7.73 -3.80
C ASN A 63 14.09 7.42 -5.03
N PHE A 64 13.46 7.31 -6.20
CA PHE A 64 14.13 7.07 -7.47
C PHE A 64 15.07 8.23 -7.84
N LEU A 65 14.60 9.47 -7.76
CA LEU A 65 15.44 10.65 -7.99
C LEU A 65 16.60 10.73 -6.99
N GLY A 66 16.36 10.42 -5.71
CA GLY A 66 17.42 10.37 -4.70
C GLY A 66 18.52 9.37 -5.05
N LEU A 67 18.16 8.18 -5.55
CA LEU A 67 19.12 7.18 -6.01
C LEU A 67 19.92 7.67 -7.24
N LEU A 68 19.25 8.29 -8.21
CA LEU A 68 19.92 8.84 -9.40
C LEU A 68 20.90 9.96 -9.03
N SER A 69 20.50 10.88 -8.17
CA SER A 69 21.36 11.98 -7.69
C SER A 69 22.61 11.45 -6.98
N TYR A 70 22.49 10.39 -6.16
CA TYR A 70 23.62 9.75 -5.50
C TYR A 70 24.68 9.24 -6.50
N HIS A 71 24.25 8.63 -7.60
CA HIS A 71 25.16 8.12 -8.63
C HIS A 71 25.79 9.22 -9.48
N ALA A 72 25.10 10.35 -9.67
CA ALA A 72 25.58 11.47 -10.48
C ALA A 72 26.72 12.26 -9.82
N THR A 73 26.90 12.16 -8.50
CA THR A 73 27.92 12.91 -7.75
C THR A 73 28.87 11.96 -7.00
N PRO A 74 29.75 11.23 -7.68
CA PRO A 74 30.62 10.23 -7.07
C PRO A 74 31.65 10.80 -6.07
N ASN A 75 31.93 12.11 -6.14
CA ASN A 75 32.83 12.82 -5.21
C ASN A 75 32.08 13.62 -4.13
N TYR A 76 30.75 13.49 -4.05
CA TYR A 76 30.00 14.08 -2.96
C TYR A 76 30.29 13.27 -1.69
N ASN A 77 31.26 13.76 -0.91
CA ASN A 77 31.46 13.32 0.46
C ASN A 77 30.33 13.97 1.29
N PRO A 78 29.34 13.22 1.81
CA PRO A 78 28.37 13.75 2.76
C PRO A 78 29.04 13.98 4.14
N VAL A 79 30.25 14.53 4.15
CA VAL A 79 30.94 14.98 5.36
C VAL A 79 30.43 16.38 5.65
N SER A 80 29.31 16.48 6.36
CA SER A 80 29.10 17.64 7.25
C SER A 80 28.01 17.47 8.31
N ASP A 81 27.06 16.53 8.21
CA ASP A 81 25.99 16.46 9.24
C ASP A 81 25.78 15.09 9.89
N TYR A 82 26.15 13.96 9.26
CA TYR A 82 26.04 12.63 9.87
C TYR A 82 27.10 11.69 9.28
N ASP A 83 28.09 11.27 10.08
CA ASP A 83 29.15 10.31 9.71
C ASP A 83 28.62 8.88 9.47
N LEU A 84 27.66 8.72 8.55
CA LEU A 84 27.11 7.43 8.17
C LEU A 84 27.94 6.82 7.02
N PRO A 85 28.27 5.52 7.07
CA PRO A 85 28.95 4.83 5.97
C PRO A 85 28.16 4.94 4.65
N SER A 86 28.86 5.14 3.52
CA SER A 86 28.25 5.22 2.18
C SER A 86 27.35 4.01 1.85
N ASP A 87 27.78 2.81 2.26
CA ASP A 87 27.02 1.56 2.10
C ASP A 87 25.65 1.61 2.80
N TYR A 88 25.56 2.30 3.94
CA TYR A 88 24.31 2.45 4.67
C TYR A 88 23.31 3.32 3.91
N ILE A 89 23.78 4.39 3.28
CA ILE A 89 22.96 5.31 2.46
C ILE A 89 22.42 4.56 1.24
N LEU A 90 23.29 3.88 0.49
CA LEU A 90 22.90 3.11 -0.69
C LEU A 90 21.89 2.01 -0.34
N ARG A 91 22.14 1.27 0.74
CA ARG A 91 21.22 0.23 1.22
C ARG A 91 19.84 0.79 1.57
N ASN A 92 19.78 1.96 2.22
CA ASN A 92 18.51 2.59 2.57
C ASN A 92 17.75 3.10 1.35
N HIS A 93 18.42 3.68 0.35
CA HIS A 93 17.77 4.08 -0.90
C HIS A 93 17.19 2.88 -1.65
N GLY A 94 17.97 1.80 -1.79
CA GLY A 94 17.50 0.56 -2.43
C GLY A 94 16.26 -0.01 -1.75
N VAL A 95 16.28 -0.09 -0.41
CA VAL A 95 15.14 -0.51 0.41
C VAL A 95 13.92 0.38 0.16
N ASN A 96 14.07 1.70 0.24
CA ASN A 96 12.95 2.62 0.07
C ASN A 96 12.33 2.54 -1.34
N ILE A 97 13.15 2.34 -2.37
CA ILE A 97 12.67 2.08 -3.74
C ILE A 97 11.87 0.78 -3.80
N THR A 98 12.41 -0.33 -3.27
CA THR A 98 11.66 -1.60 -3.25
C THR A 98 10.31 -1.45 -2.56
N ARG A 99 10.26 -0.79 -1.39
CA ARG A 99 9.02 -0.54 -0.64
C ARG A 99 7.99 0.23 -1.46
N SER A 100 8.43 1.34 -2.03
CA SER A 100 7.56 2.25 -2.77
C SER A 100 7.09 1.62 -4.08
N THR A 101 7.92 0.80 -4.74
CA THR A 101 7.51 -0.01 -5.90
C THR A 101 6.40 -0.98 -5.53
N ILE A 102 6.52 -1.74 -4.44
CA ILE A 102 5.46 -2.65 -3.98
C ILE A 102 4.16 -1.87 -3.70
N SER A 103 4.29 -0.69 -3.09
CA SER A 103 3.13 0.16 -2.77
C SER A 103 2.44 0.71 -4.02
N VAL A 104 3.21 1.08 -5.05
CA VAL A 104 2.68 1.52 -6.36
C VAL A 104 1.97 0.37 -7.07
N LEU A 105 2.59 -0.82 -7.15
CA LEU A 105 1.99 -2.00 -7.75
C LEU A 105 0.67 -2.37 -7.04
N ASN A 106 0.66 -2.31 -5.72
CA ASN A 106 -0.54 -2.50 -4.92
C ASN A 106 -1.65 -1.48 -5.25
N GLY A 107 -1.31 -0.19 -5.30
CA GLY A 107 -2.25 0.88 -5.67
C GLY A 107 -2.81 0.72 -7.09
N ILE A 108 -1.99 0.29 -8.05
CA ILE A 108 -2.43 -0.02 -9.42
C ILE A 108 -3.43 -1.18 -9.41
N LEU A 109 -3.10 -2.29 -8.73
CA LEU A 109 -3.98 -3.46 -8.65
C LEU A 109 -5.32 -3.13 -8.02
N PHE A 110 -5.34 -2.39 -6.91
CA PHE A 110 -6.60 -1.97 -6.29
C PHE A 110 -7.37 -1.00 -7.18
N THR A 111 -6.71 -0.08 -7.88
CA THR A 111 -7.38 0.86 -8.78
C THR A 111 -8.05 0.13 -9.95
N ILE A 112 -7.30 -0.72 -10.65
CA ILE A 112 -7.84 -1.52 -11.78
C ILE A 112 -8.91 -2.48 -11.27
N GLY A 113 -8.70 -3.13 -10.12
CA GLY A 113 -9.67 -4.02 -9.50
C GLY A 113 -10.97 -3.32 -9.15
N SER A 114 -10.89 -2.09 -8.65
CA SER A 114 -12.05 -1.28 -8.28
C SER A 114 -12.85 -0.88 -9.53
N ILE A 115 -12.15 -0.49 -10.60
CA ILE A 115 -12.78 -0.19 -11.90
C ILE A 115 -13.46 -1.43 -12.48
N ALA A 116 -12.85 -2.61 -12.33
CA ALA A 116 -13.42 -3.86 -12.83
C ALA A 116 -14.77 -4.22 -12.18
N TYR A 117 -15.05 -3.78 -10.95
CA TYR A 117 -16.37 -3.94 -10.32
C TYR A 117 -17.45 -3.03 -10.89
N TRP A 118 -17.13 -2.12 -11.81
CA TRP A 118 -18.14 -1.26 -12.39
C TRP A 118 -19.21 -2.09 -13.11
N PRO A 119 -20.51 -1.80 -12.94
CA PRO A 119 -21.61 -2.65 -13.43
C PRO A 119 -21.56 -2.99 -14.92
N THR A 120 -20.95 -2.13 -15.74
CA THR A 120 -20.78 -2.35 -17.19
C THR A 120 -19.96 -3.60 -17.53
N PHE A 121 -19.11 -4.10 -16.63
CA PHE A 121 -18.26 -5.27 -16.88
C PHE A 121 -18.91 -6.62 -16.47
N GLU A 122 -20.14 -6.59 -15.96
CA GLU A 122 -20.93 -7.75 -15.56
C GLU A 122 -20.12 -8.80 -14.75
N ARG A 123 -20.34 -10.10 -15.00
CA ARG A 123 -19.72 -11.21 -14.29
C ARG A 123 -18.19 -11.24 -14.45
N VAL A 124 -17.68 -10.88 -15.63
CA VAL A 124 -16.23 -10.90 -15.91
C VAL A 124 -15.54 -9.85 -15.02
N GLY A 125 -16.13 -8.66 -14.92
CA GLY A 125 -15.63 -7.58 -14.07
C GLY A 125 -15.50 -7.98 -12.60
N VAL A 126 -16.51 -8.66 -12.05
CA VAL A 126 -16.50 -9.14 -10.66
C VAL A 126 -15.36 -10.13 -10.42
N VAL A 127 -15.18 -11.11 -11.32
CA VAL A 127 -14.09 -12.11 -11.20
C VAL A 127 -12.73 -11.43 -11.30
N THR A 128 -12.53 -10.54 -12.27
CA THR A 128 -11.28 -9.80 -12.45
C THR A 128 -10.99 -8.89 -11.25
N GLY A 129 -12.00 -8.16 -10.76
CA GLY A 129 -11.90 -7.31 -9.57
C GLY A 129 -11.46 -8.09 -8.34
N ASN A 130 -12.10 -9.24 -8.08
CA ASN A 130 -11.74 -10.14 -6.98
C ASN A 130 -10.27 -10.58 -7.05
N TRP A 131 -9.80 -11.03 -8.20
CA TRP A 131 -8.40 -11.45 -8.37
C TRP A 131 -7.40 -10.31 -8.15
N LEU A 132 -7.67 -9.13 -8.71
CA LEU A 132 -6.81 -7.95 -8.56
C LEU A 132 -6.71 -7.50 -7.10
N PHE A 133 -7.85 -7.47 -6.37
CA PHE A 133 -7.87 -7.17 -4.93
C PHE A 133 -7.08 -8.18 -4.10
N ARG A 134 -7.17 -9.48 -4.41
CA ARG A 134 -6.40 -10.54 -3.73
C ARG A 134 -4.90 -10.38 -3.96
N MET A 135 -4.49 -10.08 -5.20
CA MET A 135 -3.07 -9.83 -5.52
C MET A 135 -2.54 -8.57 -4.82
N GLY A 136 -3.31 -7.48 -4.81
CA GLY A 136 -2.95 -6.25 -4.09
C GLY A 136 -2.80 -6.50 -2.58
N SER A 137 -3.79 -7.18 -1.98
CA SER A 137 -3.74 -7.56 -0.57
C SER A 137 -2.53 -8.42 -0.22
N SER A 138 -2.13 -9.32 -1.12
CA SER A 138 -0.93 -10.14 -0.97
C SER A 138 0.36 -9.31 -0.99
N PHE A 139 0.47 -8.32 -1.89
CA PHE A 139 1.60 -7.39 -1.88
C PHE A 139 1.65 -6.50 -0.63
N THR A 140 0.48 -6.07 -0.15
CA THR A 140 0.38 -5.34 1.12
C THR A 140 0.93 -6.18 2.27
N LEU A 141 0.52 -7.45 2.36
CA LEU A 141 1.04 -8.36 3.38
C LEU A 141 2.56 -8.53 3.26
N LEU A 142 3.08 -8.79 2.06
CA LEU A 142 4.51 -8.95 1.84
C LEU A 142 5.29 -7.70 2.27
N SER A 143 4.77 -6.51 1.96
CA SER A 143 5.33 -5.23 2.41
C SER A 143 5.34 -5.12 3.93
N CYS A 144 4.25 -5.49 4.61
CA CYS A 144 4.15 -5.49 6.06
C CYS A 144 5.12 -6.49 6.72
N ILE A 145 5.20 -7.73 6.21
CA ILE A 145 6.12 -8.76 6.70
C ILE A 145 7.56 -8.28 6.57
N TRP A 146 7.90 -7.66 5.44
CA TRP A 146 9.25 -7.16 5.20
C TRP A 146 9.59 -5.93 6.04
N ALA A 147 8.68 -4.96 6.18
CA ALA A 147 8.86 -3.83 7.08
C ALA A 147 9.06 -4.31 8.52
N PHE A 148 8.26 -5.28 8.94
CA PHE A 148 8.35 -5.90 10.26
C PHE A 148 9.67 -6.65 10.47
N SER A 149 10.12 -7.47 9.51
CA SER A 149 11.38 -8.21 9.60
C SER A 149 12.59 -7.28 9.71
N ARG A 150 12.52 -6.12 9.05
CA ARG A 150 13.52 -5.05 9.19
C ARG A 150 13.52 -4.42 10.58
N THR A 151 12.36 -4.08 11.12
CA THR A 151 12.26 -3.56 12.50
C THR A 151 12.78 -4.59 13.50
N PHE A 152 12.46 -5.87 13.30
CA PHE A 152 12.96 -6.97 14.13
C PHE A 152 14.50 -7.07 14.10
N SER A 153 15.12 -6.97 12.93
CA SER A 153 16.58 -7.01 12.79
C SER A 153 17.28 -5.83 13.49
N GLN A 154 16.56 -4.74 13.76
CA GLN A 154 17.11 -3.53 14.40
C GLN A 154 16.83 -3.47 15.91
N SER A 155 15.78 -4.13 16.41
CA SER A 155 15.43 -4.12 17.83
C SER A 155 16.07 -5.29 18.60
N HIS A 156 16.90 -5.00 19.61
CA HIS A 156 17.42 -6.04 20.52
C HIS A 156 16.35 -6.69 21.44
N HIS A 157 15.08 -6.28 21.36
CA HIS A 157 14.02 -6.68 22.30
C HIS A 157 12.89 -7.49 21.61
N THR A 158 12.96 -8.82 21.72
CA THR A 158 12.27 -9.78 20.83
C THR A 158 10.94 -10.36 21.34
N ARG A 159 10.49 -10.06 22.58
CA ARG A 159 9.39 -10.82 23.21
C ARG A 159 7.97 -10.33 22.92
N GLY A 160 7.68 -9.02 22.99
CA GLY A 160 6.33 -8.49 22.73
C GLY A 160 5.89 -8.60 21.25
N MET A 161 6.85 -8.58 20.33
CA MET A 161 6.59 -8.49 18.89
C MET A 161 6.07 -9.78 18.24
N ARG A 162 6.29 -10.96 18.85
CA ARG A 162 5.76 -12.23 18.34
C ARG A 162 4.22 -12.31 18.41
N GLN A 163 3.60 -11.59 19.35
CA GLN A 163 2.14 -11.54 19.47
C GLN A 163 1.50 -10.68 18.39
N LEU A 164 2.12 -9.54 18.02
CA LEU A 164 1.66 -8.69 16.92
C LEU A 164 1.70 -9.41 15.56
N LEU A 165 2.76 -10.20 15.31
CA LEU A 165 2.90 -11.01 14.10
C LEU A 165 1.75 -12.01 13.93
N ARG A 166 1.27 -12.60 15.05
CA ARG A 166 0.12 -13.50 15.03
C ARG A 166 -1.17 -12.77 14.70
N ILE A 167 -1.38 -11.56 15.26
CA ILE A 167 -2.58 -10.76 15.00
C ILE A 167 -2.67 -10.31 13.54
N PHE A 168 -1.56 -9.83 12.96
CA PHE A 168 -1.51 -9.42 11.54
C PHE A 168 -1.71 -10.59 10.58
N PHE A 169 -1.09 -11.74 10.86
CA PHE A 169 -1.29 -12.95 10.07
C PHE A 169 -2.75 -13.44 10.13
N PHE A 170 -3.39 -13.32 11.30
CA PHE A 170 -4.79 -13.68 11.48
C PHE A 170 -5.74 -12.76 10.69
N GLN A 171 -5.53 -11.44 10.74
CA GLN A 171 -6.31 -10.48 9.95
C GLN A 171 -6.18 -10.74 8.44
N PHE A 172 -4.98 -11.12 7.97
CA PHE A 172 -4.78 -11.49 6.57
C PHE A 172 -5.54 -12.76 6.18
N ILE A 173 -5.46 -13.82 6.99
CA ILE A 173 -6.19 -15.07 6.72
C ILE A 173 -7.70 -14.80 6.70
N LEU A 174 -8.23 -14.01 7.62
CA LEU A 174 -9.65 -13.65 7.64
C LEU A 174 -10.07 -12.85 6.40
N GLY A 175 -9.24 -11.89 5.96
CA GLY A 175 -9.48 -11.15 4.72
C GLY A 175 -9.39 -12.01 3.45
N ALA A 176 -8.50 -13.01 3.43
CA ALA A 176 -8.36 -13.93 2.31
C ALA A 176 -9.48 -14.98 2.25
N ILE A 177 -9.99 -15.44 3.40
CA ILE A 177 -11.05 -16.46 3.49
C ILE A 177 -12.43 -15.85 3.24
N GLY A 178 -12.71 -14.62 3.69
CA GLY A 178 -14.02 -13.98 3.55
C GLY A 178 -14.49 -13.75 2.10
N PHE A 179 -13.62 -13.96 1.11
CA PHE A 179 -13.92 -13.80 -0.32
C PHE A 179 -13.91 -15.12 -1.10
N LEU A 180 -13.81 -16.28 -0.45
CA LEU A 180 -13.73 -17.58 -1.15
C LEU A 180 -15.10 -18.21 -1.51
N ASP A 181 -16.22 -17.66 -1.02
CA ASP A 181 -17.55 -18.29 -1.15
C ASP A 181 -18.49 -17.68 -2.20
N THR A 182 -17.96 -17.04 -3.25
CA THR A 182 -18.74 -16.63 -4.44
C THR A 182 -17.95 -16.84 -5.72
#